data_AF-A0A941J6K4-F1
#
_entry.id   AF-A0A941J6K4-F1
#
_cell.length_a   1.000
_cell.length_b   1.000
_cell.length_c   1.000
_cell.angle_alpha   90.00
_cell.angle_beta   90.00
_cell.angle_gamma   90.00
#
_symmetry.space_group_name_H-M   'P 1'
#
loop_
_entity.id
_entity.type
_entity.pdbx_description
1 polymer ?
#
loop_
_entity_poly.entity_id
_entity_poly.type
_entity_poly.pdbx_seq_one_letter_code
_entity_poly.pdbx_strand_id
1 'polypeptide(L)'
;MTAIMGFVKLIKDGGAEKQEYYDIIFSEINRIEKVLNELLLLSKPTGAIFLEKDIKESCNHAVTLLETNAVLNNIQIHKNYDSEPIFMYFDEKQIKQVLINMIKNSIESMPNGGNIFVSINEKNGEVFFEHFG
;
A
#
# COMPACT_ATOMS: atom_id res chain seq x y z
N MET A 1 -5.54 12.36 -16.66
CA MET A 1 -6.67 12.79 -17.53
C MET A 1 -6.23 13.78 -18.61
N THR A 2 -5.55 14.89 -18.27
CA THR A 2 -5.01 15.86 -19.24
C THR A 2 -4.00 15.23 -20.22
N ALA A 3 -3.17 14.30 -19.74
CA ALA A 3 -2.20 13.58 -20.56
C ALA A 3 -2.87 12.67 -21.60
N ILE A 4 -3.83 11.82 -21.21
CA ILE A 4 -4.59 10.95 -22.14
C ILE A 4 -5.19 11.78 -23.28
N MET A 5 -5.89 12.87 -22.97
CA MET A 5 -6.51 13.73 -23.98
C MET A 5 -5.48 14.39 -24.91
N GLY A 6 -4.32 14.77 -24.38
CA GLY A 6 -3.22 15.34 -25.17
C GLY A 6 -2.64 14.34 -26.18
N PHE A 7 -2.33 13.12 -25.73
CA PHE A 7 -1.75 12.09 -26.61
C PHE A 7 -2.77 11.53 -27.62
N VAL A 8 -4.03 11.35 -27.22
CA VAL A 8 -5.10 10.98 -28.16
C VAL A 8 -5.29 12.06 -29.23
N LYS A 9 -5.17 13.35 -28.88
CA LYS A 9 -5.23 14.45 -29.85
C LYS A 9 -4.03 14.43 -30.80
N LEU A 10 -2.82 14.17 -30.31
CA LEU A 10 -1.62 14.06 -31.15
C LEU A 10 -1.73 12.92 -32.17
N ILE A 11 -2.29 11.77 -31.78
CA ILE A 11 -2.56 10.65 -32.70
C ILE A 11 -3.62 11.06 -33.74
N LYS A 12 -4.71 11.70 -33.29
CA LYS A 12 -5.80 12.14 -34.17
C LYS A 12 -5.37 13.21 -35.19
N ASP A 13 -4.46 14.11 -34.80
CA ASP A 13 -3.96 15.19 -35.65
C ASP A 13 -2.85 14.72 -36.63
N GLY A 14 -2.68 13.40 -36.78
CA GLY A 14 -1.76 12.79 -37.75
C GLY A 14 -0.31 12.71 -37.28
N GLY A 15 -0.06 12.88 -35.98
CA GLY A 15 1.24 12.57 -35.40
C GLY A 15 1.57 11.09 -35.61
N ALA A 16 2.82 10.80 -35.99
CA ALA A 16 3.26 9.42 -36.18
C ALA A 16 2.85 8.54 -34.98
N GLU A 17 2.24 7.39 -35.25
CA GLU A 17 1.87 6.40 -34.23
C GLU A 17 3.14 5.91 -33.53
N LYS A 18 3.50 6.60 -32.44
CA LYS A 18 4.63 6.23 -31.61
C LYS A 18 4.12 5.35 -30.49
N GLN A 19 4.79 4.21 -30.30
CA GLN A 19 4.55 3.30 -29.19
C GLN A 19 4.51 4.04 -27.84
N GLU A 20 5.39 5.03 -27.66
CA GLU A 20 5.48 5.89 -26.49
C GLU A 20 4.16 6.59 -26.11
N TYR A 21 3.34 6.99 -27.09
CA TYR A 21 2.04 7.63 -26.80
C TYR A 21 1.05 6.63 -26.20
N TYR A 22 1.05 5.39 -26.70
CA TYR A 22 0.22 4.32 -26.16
C TYR A 22 0.68 3.93 -24.76
N ASP A 23 2.00 3.88 -24.51
CA ASP A 23 2.55 3.59 -23.19
C ASP A 23 2.13 4.65 -22.15
N ILE A 24 2.16 5.94 -22.53
CA ILE A 24 1.72 7.02 -21.65
C ILE A 24 0.21 6.95 -21.39
N ILE A 25 -0.59 6.73 -22.44
CA ILE A 25 -2.04 6.55 -22.28
C ILE A 25 -2.34 5.38 -21.34
N PHE A 26 -1.66 4.24 -21.51
CA PHE A 26 -1.83 3.05 -20.69
C PHE A 26 -1.45 3.29 -19.24
N SER A 27 -0.33 3.99 -18.99
CA SER A 27 0.08 4.38 -17.64
C SER A 27 -0.97 5.24 -16.92
N GLU A 28 -1.59 6.17 -17.64
CA GLU A 28 -2.63 7.04 -17.08
C GLU A 28 -3.95 6.30 -16.82
N ILE A 29 -4.28 5.29 -17.65
CA ILE A 29 -5.44 4.41 -17.40
C ILE A 29 -5.22 3.61 -16.11
N ASN A 30 -4.05 3.00 -15.94
CA ASN A 30 -3.71 2.25 -14.73
C ASN A 30 -3.74 3.15 -13.49
N ARG A 31 -3.29 4.41 -13.62
CA ARG A 31 -3.38 5.39 -12.53
C ARG A 31 -4.82 5.71 -12.15
N ILE A 32 -5.71 5.89 -13.14
CA ILE A 32 -7.13 6.12 -12.90
C ILE A 32 -7.78 4.91 -12.22
N GLU A 33 -7.45 3.70 -12.67
CA GLU A 33 -7.96 2.46 -12.08
C GLU A 33 -7.55 2.34 -10.60
N LYS A 34 -6.29 2.65 -10.27
CA LYS A 34 -5.81 2.69 -8.88
C LYS A 34 -6.62 3.67 -8.02
N VAL A 35 -6.83 4.89 -8.51
CA VAL A 35 -7.61 5.93 -7.79
C VAL A 35 -9.07 5.50 -7.62
N LEU A 36 -9.68 4.90 -8.64
CA LEU A 36 -11.06 4.38 -8.55
C LEU A 36 -11.17 3.27 -7.52
N ASN A 37 -10.20 2.36 -7.46
CA ASN A 37 -10.18 1.30 -6.46
C ASN A 37 -10.03 1.84 -5.03
N GLU A 38 -9.19 2.85 -4.84
CA GLU A 38 -9.06 3.56 -3.55
C GLU A 38 -10.38 4.25 -3.16
N LEU A 39 -11.05 4.92 -4.08
CA LEU A 39 -12.37 5.54 -3.86
C LEU A 39 -13.46 4.50 -3.54
N LEU A 40 -13.47 3.36 -4.23
CA LEU A 40 -14.43 2.28 -3.99
C LEU A 40 -14.22 1.60 -2.63
N LEU A 41 -12.97 1.55 -2.15
CA LEU A 41 -12.66 1.11 -0.79
C LEU A 41 -13.20 2.08 0.25
N LEU A 42 -13.18 3.40 -0.02
CA LEU A 42 -13.80 4.40 0.84
C LEU A 42 -15.34 4.38 0.79
N SER A 43 -15.92 4.04 -0.37
CA SER A 43 -17.37 4.12 -0.60
C SER A 43 -18.14 2.85 -0.29
N LYS A 44 -17.48 1.70 -0.12
CA LYS A 44 -18.14 0.47 0.31
C LYS A 44 -18.22 0.44 1.84
N PRO A 45 -19.40 0.64 2.45
CA PRO A 45 -19.66 0.06 3.75
C PRO A 45 -19.79 -1.45 3.54
N THR A 46 -18.66 -2.17 3.43
CA THR A 46 -18.69 -3.55 3.91
C THR A 46 -18.96 -3.40 5.39
N GLY A 47 -20.17 -3.77 5.85
CA GLY A 47 -20.55 -3.66 7.26
C GLY A 47 -19.38 -4.14 8.10
N ALA A 48 -18.76 -3.22 8.85
CA ALA A 48 -17.50 -3.49 9.50
C ALA A 48 -17.71 -4.62 10.50
N ILE A 49 -17.03 -5.75 10.31
CA ILE A 49 -17.16 -6.90 11.20
C ILE A 49 -16.07 -6.77 12.24
N PHE A 50 -16.41 -6.16 13.37
CA PHE A 50 -15.51 -6.06 14.51
C PHE A 50 -15.53 -7.37 15.29
N LEU A 51 -14.35 -7.99 15.42
CA LEU A 51 -14.14 -9.19 16.20
C LEU A 51 -12.86 -9.04 17.01
N GLU A 52 -12.80 -9.74 18.14
CA GLU A 52 -11.56 -9.86 18.90
C GLU A 52 -10.61 -10.79 18.15
N LYS A 53 -9.45 -10.26 17.73
CA LYS A 53 -8.44 -10.99 16.96
C LYS A 53 -7.04 -10.56 17.38
N ASP A 54 -6.05 -11.41 17.12
CA ASP A 54 -4.66 -11.06 17.33
C ASP A 54 -4.20 -10.06 16.24
N ILE A 55 -3.81 -8.85 16.66
CA ILE A 55 -3.28 -7.84 15.75
C ILE A 55 -1.99 -8.29 15.07
N LYS A 56 -1.20 -9.14 15.75
CA LYS A 56 0.10 -9.59 15.25
C LYS A 56 -0.06 -10.44 13.99
N GLU A 57 -1.13 -11.23 13.89
CA GLU A 57 -1.44 -11.97 12.67
C GLU A 57 -1.70 -11.03 11.49
N SER A 58 -2.47 -9.97 11.70
CA SER A 58 -2.74 -8.96 10.66
C SER A 58 -1.47 -8.21 10.24
N CYS A 59 -0.61 -7.89 11.21
CA CYS A 59 0.69 -7.27 10.96
C CYS A 59 1.63 -8.19 10.18
N ASN A 60 1.78 -9.44 10.61
CA ASN A 60 2.59 -10.45 9.93
C ASN A 60 2.13 -10.65 8.48
N HIS A 61 0.82 -10.72 8.26
CA HIS A 61 0.28 -10.85 6.90
C HIS A 61 0.66 -9.66 6.00
N ALA A 62 0.55 -8.43 6.52
CA ALA A 62 0.94 -7.23 5.77
C ALA A 62 2.45 -7.22 5.48
N VAL A 63 3.29 -7.60 6.44
CA VAL A 63 4.75 -7.70 6.26
C VAL A 63 5.09 -8.75 5.21
N THR A 64 4.57 -9.98 5.32
CA THR A 64 4.83 -11.06 4.34
C THR A 64 4.42 -10.64 2.93
N LEU A 65 3.29 -9.94 2.78
CA LEU A 65 2.82 -9.49 1.47
C LEU A 65 3.78 -8.48 0.82
N LEU A 66 4.45 -7.65 1.61
CA LEU A 66 5.30 -6.56 1.12
C LEU A 66 6.81 -6.85 1.23
N GLU A 67 7.19 -8.00 1.79
CA GLU A 67 8.58 -8.40 2.00
C GLU A 67 9.38 -8.42 0.68
N THR A 68 8.83 -9.05 -0.37
CA THR A 68 9.46 -9.05 -1.70
C THR A 68 9.64 -7.63 -2.25
N ASN A 69 8.65 -6.75 -2.05
CA ASN A 69 8.72 -5.38 -2.54
C ASN A 69 9.79 -4.57 -1.78
N ALA A 70 9.91 -4.77 -0.46
CA ALA A 70 10.95 -4.16 0.35
C ALA A 70 12.35 -4.63 -0.10
N VAL A 71 12.54 -5.95 -0.30
CA VAL A 71 13.82 -6.52 -0.77
C VAL A 71 14.23 -5.93 -2.12
N LEU A 72 13.30 -5.80 -3.07
CA LEU A 72 13.57 -5.20 -4.39
C LEU A 72 14.00 -3.73 -4.30
N ASN A 73 13.64 -3.03 -3.22
CA ASN A 73 14.02 -1.64 -2.96
C ASN A 73 15.19 -1.52 -1.96
N ASN A 74 15.94 -2.59 -1.69
CA ASN A 74 17.02 -2.64 -0.69
C ASN A 74 16.57 -2.18 0.72
N ILE A 75 15.35 -2.56 1.10
CA ILE A 75 14.77 -2.24 2.41
C ILE A 75 14.63 -3.52 3.24
N GLN A 76 15.06 -3.45 4.51
CA GLN A 76 14.83 -4.50 5.48
C GLN A 76 13.67 -4.13 6.42
N ILE A 77 12.77 -5.09 6.65
CA ILE A 77 11.67 -4.94 7.60
C ILE A 77 12.01 -5.72 8.87
N HIS A 78 12.09 -5.01 9.99
CA HIS A 78 12.38 -5.54 11.32
C HIS A 78 11.09 -5.59 12.14
N LYS A 79 10.76 -6.77 12.66
CA LYS A 79 9.60 -6.96 13.55
C LYS A 79 10.07 -6.94 14.99
N ASN A 80 9.57 -6.00 15.78
CA ASN A 80 9.92 -5.81 17.18
C ASN A 80 8.68 -5.93 18.07
N TYR A 81 8.20 -7.17 18.20
CA TYR A 81 7.13 -7.54 19.11
C TYR A 81 7.26 -9.02 19.47
N ASP A 82 6.93 -9.35 20.71
CA ASP A 82 7.07 -10.71 21.25
C ASP A 82 6.09 -11.71 20.59
N SER A 83 6.28 -13.00 20.87
CA SER A 83 5.45 -14.08 20.35
C SER A 83 4.05 -14.16 20.96
N GLU A 84 3.84 -13.58 22.15
CA GLU A 84 2.55 -13.64 22.83
C GLU A 84 1.46 -12.89 22.04
N PRO A 85 0.27 -13.47 21.84
CA PRO A 85 -0.78 -12.80 21.05
C PRO A 85 -1.27 -11.53 21.73
N ILE A 86 -1.60 -10.49 20.95
CA ILE A 86 -2.24 -9.27 21.46
C ILE A 86 -3.63 -9.17 20.83
N PHE A 87 -4.63 -9.57 21.59
CA PHE A 87 -6.03 -9.54 21.15
C PHE A 87 -6.59 -8.13 21.23
N MET A 88 -7.18 -7.67 20.12
CA MET A 88 -7.86 -6.37 20.02
C MET A 88 -9.17 -6.52 19.25
N TYR A 89 -10.11 -5.62 19.51
CA TYR A 89 -11.41 -5.58 18.85
C TYR A 89 -11.38 -4.68 17.61
N PHE A 90 -11.25 -5.27 16.42
CA PHE A 90 -11.13 -4.51 15.16
C PHE A 90 -11.74 -5.24 13.95
N ASP A 91 -11.97 -4.50 12.87
CA ASP A 91 -12.24 -5.08 11.55
C ASP A 91 -10.92 -5.48 10.90
N GLU A 92 -10.69 -6.79 10.82
CA GLU A 92 -9.44 -7.36 10.31
C GLU A 92 -9.09 -6.91 8.89
N LYS A 93 -10.09 -6.80 8.02
CA LYS A 93 -9.87 -6.44 6.62
C LYS A 93 -9.42 -4.99 6.53
N GLN A 94 -10.07 -4.11 7.29
CA GLN A 94 -9.71 -2.69 7.31
C GLN A 94 -8.33 -2.47 7.92
N ILE A 95 -8.03 -3.13 9.05
CA ILE A 95 -6.71 -3.02 9.69
C ILE A 95 -5.60 -3.56 8.77
N LYS A 96 -5.79 -4.71 8.13
CA LYS A 96 -4.83 -5.22 7.13
C LYS A 96 -4.56 -4.19 6.03
N GLN A 97 -5.59 -3.53 5.51
CA GLN A 97 -5.43 -2.50 4.49
C GLN A 97 -4.62 -1.29 5.00
N VAL A 98 -4.89 -0.83 6.23
CA VAL A 98 -4.13 0.27 6.86
C VAL A 98 -2.65 -0.12 6.99
N LEU A 99 -2.36 -1.30 7.54
CA LEU A 99 -0.99 -1.80 7.73
C LEU A 99 -0.24 -1.93 6.39
N ILE A 100 -0.89 -2.48 5.36
CA ILE A 100 -0.34 -2.58 3.99
C ILE A 100 0.00 -1.19 3.45
N ASN A 101 -0.91 -0.23 3.58
CA ASN A 101 -0.69 1.13 3.08
C ASN A 101 0.46 1.83 3.82
N MET A 102 0.59 1.64 5.14
CA MET A 102 1.67 2.22 5.93
C MET A 102 3.04 1.68 5.54
N ILE A 103 3.18 0.35 5.42
CA ILE A 103 4.43 -0.29 5.01
C ILE A 103 4.79 0.12 3.58
N LYS A 104 3.80 0.12 2.67
CA LYS A 104 4.00 0.57 1.29
C LYS A 104 4.47 2.02 1.21
N ASN A 105 3.83 2.93 1.94
CA ASN A 105 4.26 4.33 1.99
C ASN A 105 5.68 4.48 2.54
N SER A 106 6.08 3.64 3.49
CA SER A 106 7.45 3.62 4.02
C SER A 106 8.47 3.13 2.99
N ILE A 107 8.08 2.15 2.15
CA ILE A 107 8.93 1.70 1.04
C ILE A 107 9.09 2.81 -0.01
N GLU A 108 7.97 3.44 -0.39
CA GLU A 108 7.95 4.50 -1.41
C GLU A 108 8.73 5.75 -0.97
N SER A 109 8.87 6.01 0.33
CA SER A 109 9.63 7.15 0.86
C SER A 109 11.15 6.90 0.98
N MET A 110 11.62 5.67 0.76
CA MET A 110 13.03 5.27 0.90
C MET A 110 13.63 4.75 -0.43
N PRO A 111 13.75 5.61 -1.46
CA PRO A 111 14.21 5.19 -2.80
C PRO A 111 15.66 4.69 -2.85
N ASN A 112 16.47 5.00 -1.83
CA ASN A 112 17.87 4.58 -1.74
C ASN A 112 18.06 3.36 -0.82
N GLY A 113 16.97 2.70 -0.41
CA GLY A 113 16.99 1.66 0.61
C GLY A 113 16.88 2.22 2.04
N GLY A 114 16.83 1.32 3.02
CA GLY A 114 16.65 1.69 4.42
C GLY A 114 16.13 0.57 5.30
N ASN A 115 15.59 0.94 6.46
CA ASN A 115 15.05 0.01 7.45
C ASN A 115 13.65 0.45 7.89
N ILE A 116 12.70 -0.48 7.91
CA ILE A 116 11.37 -0.32 8.49
C ILE A 116 11.34 -1.12 9.79
N PHE A 117 10.97 -0.49 10.90
CA PHE A 117 10.76 -1.14 12.18
C PHE A 117 9.27 -1.15 12.51
N VAL A 118 8.74 -2.35 12.75
CA VAL A 118 7.33 -2.55 13.08
C VAL A 118 7.25 -3.04 14.51
N SER A 119 6.67 -2.22 15.39
CA SER A 119 6.55 -2.53 16.82
C SER A 119 5.07 -2.53 17.24
N ILE A 120 4.69 -3.45 18.11
CA ILE A 120 3.33 -3.54 18.65
C ILE A 120 3.44 -3.53 20.18
N ASN A 121 2.80 -2.55 20.83
CA ASN A 121 2.85 -2.42 22.28
C ASN A 121 1.49 -2.68 22.91
N GLU A 122 1.46 -3.63 23.86
CA GLU A 122 0.26 -4.07 24.57
C GLU A 122 -0.31 -2.99 25.50
N LYS A 123 0.53 -2.08 26.04
CA LYS A 123 0.11 -1.15 27.11
C LYS A 123 -1.07 -0.25 26.73
N ASN A 124 -1.27 0.04 25.44
CA ASN A 124 -2.38 0.85 24.92
C ASN A 124 -3.08 0.24 23.68
N GLY A 125 -2.66 -0.95 23.21
CA GLY A 125 -3.13 -1.48 21.92
C GLY A 125 -2.65 -0.65 20.70
N GLU A 126 -1.54 0.07 20.83
CA GLU A 126 -1.00 0.94 19.79
C GLU A 126 0.03 0.19 18.93
N VAL A 127 -0.13 0.29 17.61
CA VAL A 127 0.84 -0.23 16.63
C VAL A 127 1.68 0.95 16.13
N PHE A 128 3.00 0.86 16.31
CA PHE A 128 3.96 1.88 15.91
C PHE A 128 4.75 1.42 14.69
N PHE A 129 4.86 2.32 13.72
CA PHE A 129 5.70 2.16 12.55
C PHE A 129 6.77 3.25 12.56
N GLU A 130 8.03 2.84 12.63
CA GLU A 130 9.18 3.73 12.52
C GLU A 130 9.95 3.35 11.26
N HIS A 131 10.39 4.34 10.49
CA HIS A 131 11.22 4.12 9.31
C HIS A 131 12.46 5.01 9.36
N PHE A 132 13.61 4.43 9.02
CA PHE A 132 14.90 5.12 8.96
C PHE A 132 15.50 4.89 7.58
N GLY A 133 15.69 5.98 6.84
CA GLY A 133 16.31 6.02 5.51
C GLY A 133 17.62 6.80 5.51
#